data_AF-A0A820UVG5-F1
#
_entry.id   AF-A0A820UVG5-F1
#
_cell.length_a   1.000
_cell.length_b   1.000
_cell.length_c   1.000
_cell.angle_alpha   90.00
_cell.angle_beta   90.00
_cell.angle_gamma   90.00
#
_symmetry.space_group_name_H-M   'P 1'
#
loop_
_entity.id
_entity.type
_entity.pdbx_description
1 polymer ?
#
loop_
_entity_poly.entity_id
_entity_poly.type
_entity_poly.pdbx_seq_one_letter_code
_entity_poly.pdbx_strand_id
1 'polypeptide(L)'
;MKVLLLIVAITFLSTVDGQQCRAQFINDTIGECSSVDTCQGTILAGNSCELKRCCIPATLPSTPKTCITENDFDILYNTTRASFLRTALDYGINSAGICLNCQAKAAFLAIAATMTQNFQTDEATGSDAQFAADDNKYGNSQAGDGSRFRRRGFFGLRGRTMYQRLQTAMPQYESLTNPESVALIPNAIMIASKLWTNPDLNSGMCLIV
;
A
#
# COMPACT_ATOMS: atom_id res chain seq x y z
N MET A 1 -61.70 27.76 -5.86
CA MET A 1 -60.38 27.93 -6.51
C MET A 1 -59.32 27.53 -5.49
N LYS A 2 -58.85 26.27 -5.51
CA LYS A 2 -57.84 25.75 -4.57
C LYS A 2 -56.48 25.79 -5.29
N VAL A 3 -55.61 26.68 -4.85
CA VAL A 3 -54.23 26.77 -5.33
C VAL A 3 -53.43 25.71 -4.57
N LEU A 4 -52.99 24.66 -5.27
CA LEU A 4 -52.08 23.65 -4.75
C LEU A 4 -50.64 24.19 -4.91
N LEU A 5 -49.99 24.54 -3.79
CA LEU A 5 -48.55 24.80 -3.79
C LEU A 5 -47.82 23.45 -3.83
N LEU A 6 -47.15 23.14 -4.93
CA LEU A 6 -46.18 22.06 -5.01
C LEU A 6 -44.83 22.58 -4.49
N ILE A 7 -44.42 22.12 -3.31
CA ILE A 7 -43.05 22.31 -2.81
C ILE A 7 -42.22 21.18 -3.41
N VAL A 8 -41.41 21.50 -4.43
CA VAL A 8 -40.42 20.58 -4.98
C VAL A 8 -39.20 20.62 -4.06
N ALA A 9 -39.07 19.63 -3.19
CA ALA A 9 -37.84 19.40 -2.42
C ALA A 9 -36.81 18.76 -3.35
N ILE A 10 -35.86 19.55 -3.87
CA ILE A 10 -34.69 19.04 -4.58
C ILE A 10 -33.71 18.55 -3.52
N THR A 11 -33.71 17.26 -3.24
CA THR A 11 -32.64 16.59 -2.50
C THR A 11 -31.41 16.46 -3.40
N PHE A 12 -30.44 17.35 -3.23
CA PHE A 12 -29.07 17.11 -3.72
C PHE A 12 -28.47 15.93 -2.95
N LEU A 13 -28.60 14.73 -3.49
CA LEU A 13 -27.69 13.63 -3.16
C LEU A 13 -26.37 13.90 -3.89
N SER A 14 -25.49 14.69 -3.28
CA SER A 14 -24.09 14.72 -3.68
C SER A 14 -23.45 13.40 -3.29
N THR A 15 -23.46 12.44 -4.22
CA THR A 15 -22.55 11.30 -4.18
C THR A 15 -21.12 11.84 -4.18
N VAL A 16 -20.40 11.65 -3.08
CA VAL A 16 -18.99 12.07 -2.89
C VAL A 16 -18.04 11.12 -3.65
N ASP A 17 -18.35 10.82 -4.92
CA ASP A 17 -17.43 10.19 -5.86
C ASP A 17 -16.72 11.30 -6.63
N GLY A 18 -15.38 11.28 -6.63
CA GLY A 18 -14.56 12.26 -7.35
C GLY A 18 -13.78 13.26 -6.50
N GLN A 19 -13.77 13.14 -5.17
CA GLN A 19 -12.81 13.92 -4.37
C GLN A 19 -11.39 13.43 -4.64
N GLN A 20 -10.53 14.34 -5.12
CA GLN A 20 -9.12 14.04 -5.33
C GLN A 20 -8.35 14.07 -4.01
N CYS A 21 -7.35 13.21 -3.93
CA CYS A 21 -6.37 13.18 -2.87
C CYS A 21 -4.96 13.15 -3.47
N ARG A 22 -3.93 13.41 -2.67
CA ARG A 22 -2.55 13.49 -3.15
C ARG A 22 -1.60 12.82 -2.18
N ALA A 23 -0.53 12.26 -2.73
CA ALA A 23 0.64 11.84 -1.98
C ALA A 23 1.31 13.07 -1.35
N GLN A 24 1.86 12.94 -0.14
CA GLN A 24 2.50 14.04 0.59
C GLN A 24 3.87 14.40 0.02
N PHE A 25 4.63 13.40 -0.44
CA PHE A 25 6.04 13.54 -0.82
C PHE A 25 6.29 13.31 -2.29
N ILE A 26 5.39 12.62 -3.02
CA ILE A 26 5.51 12.45 -4.46
C ILE A 26 4.72 13.55 -5.17
N ASN A 27 5.43 14.52 -5.74
CA ASN A 27 4.82 15.54 -6.59
C ASN A 27 4.04 14.87 -7.73
N ASP A 28 2.89 15.44 -8.09
CA ASP A 28 2.03 15.00 -9.20
C ASP A 28 1.37 13.62 -9.07
N THR A 29 1.52 12.93 -7.94
CA THR A 29 0.75 11.70 -7.68
C THR A 29 -0.63 12.05 -7.13
N ILE A 30 -1.61 12.06 -8.03
CA ILE A 30 -3.03 12.32 -7.74
C ILE A 30 -3.76 10.98 -7.64
N GLY A 31 -4.57 10.86 -6.59
CA GLY A 31 -5.51 9.75 -6.43
C GLY A 31 -6.93 10.24 -6.26
N GLU A 32 -7.81 9.28 -6.02
CA GLU A 32 -9.23 9.50 -5.78
C GLU A 32 -9.63 8.88 -4.45
N CYS A 33 -10.54 9.55 -3.75
CA CYS A 33 -11.14 9.00 -2.55
C CYS A 33 -12.10 7.86 -2.94
N SER A 34 -11.73 6.62 -2.63
CA SER A 34 -12.52 5.42 -2.88
C SER A 34 -12.72 4.61 -1.60
N SER A 35 -13.63 3.63 -1.63
CA SER A 35 -13.59 2.58 -0.61
C SER A 35 -12.34 1.71 -0.79
N VAL A 36 -11.93 1.03 0.27
CA VAL A 36 -10.82 0.07 0.22
C VAL A 36 -11.11 -0.99 -0.84
N ASP A 37 -12.30 -1.60 -0.80
CA ASP A 37 -12.69 -2.73 -1.65
C ASP A 37 -12.67 -2.42 -3.16
N THR A 38 -12.87 -1.16 -3.55
CA THR A 38 -12.88 -0.77 -4.96
C THR A 38 -11.54 -0.27 -5.48
N CYS A 39 -10.55 -0.06 -4.61
CA CYS A 39 -9.26 0.53 -4.99
C CYS A 39 -8.38 -0.47 -5.77
N GLN A 40 -8.20 -0.22 -7.06
CA GLN A 40 -7.27 -0.93 -7.95
C GLN A 40 -5.92 -0.22 -8.00
N GLY A 41 -5.29 -0.11 -6.83
CA GLY A 41 -4.09 0.67 -6.66
C GLY A 41 -3.69 0.81 -5.20
N THR A 42 -2.91 1.84 -4.93
CA THR A 42 -2.25 2.03 -3.63
C THR A 42 -3.13 2.84 -2.69
N ILE A 43 -3.33 2.33 -1.48
CA ILE A 43 -4.01 3.03 -0.40
C ILE A 43 -2.97 3.79 0.43
N LEU A 44 -2.91 5.11 0.23
CA LEU A 44 -2.12 6.01 1.05
C LEU A 44 -2.96 6.56 2.21
N ALA A 45 -2.30 6.93 3.30
CA ALA A 45 -2.83 7.69 4.41
C ALA A 45 -3.05 9.15 3.96
N GLY A 46 -4.00 9.34 3.04
CA GLY A 46 -4.44 10.66 2.61
C GLY A 46 -5.21 11.36 3.73
N ASN A 47 -4.95 12.64 3.88
CA ASN A 47 -5.53 13.57 4.85
C ASN A 47 -6.83 14.25 4.34
N SER A 48 -7.25 13.96 3.11
CA SER A 48 -8.39 14.62 2.45
C SER A 48 -9.64 13.73 2.33
N CYS A 49 -9.54 12.42 2.53
CA CYS A 49 -10.68 11.51 2.37
C CYS A 49 -11.30 11.21 3.74
N GLU A 50 -12.42 11.86 4.10
CA GLU A 50 -13.03 11.74 5.44
C GLU A 50 -13.42 10.29 5.81
N LEU A 51 -14.34 9.70 5.03
CA LEU A 51 -14.88 8.35 5.26
C LEU A 51 -14.33 7.31 4.28
N LYS A 52 -13.40 7.72 3.42
CA LYS A 52 -12.82 6.93 2.32
C LYS A 52 -11.31 6.87 2.46
N ARG A 53 -10.64 6.16 1.56
CA ARG A 53 -9.17 6.11 1.48
C ARG A 53 -8.68 6.76 0.21
N CYS A 54 -7.48 7.33 0.27
CA CYS A 54 -6.82 7.85 -0.92
C CYS A 54 -6.28 6.70 -1.75
N CYS A 55 -6.94 6.41 -2.87
CA CYS A 55 -6.53 5.39 -3.82
C CYS A 55 -5.71 6.04 -4.94
N ILE A 56 -4.44 5.69 -5.04
CA ILE A 56 -3.60 6.02 -6.20
C ILE A 56 -3.72 4.86 -7.21
N PRO A 57 -4.41 5.05 -8.35
CA PRO A 57 -4.56 4.00 -9.35
C PRO A 57 -3.20 3.49 -9.82
N ALA A 58 -3.12 2.19 -10.10
CA ALA A 58 -1.89 1.59 -10.61
C ALA A 58 -2.17 0.58 -11.71
N THR A 59 -1.21 0.44 -12.62
CA THR A 59 -1.20 -0.62 -13.62
C THR A 59 -0.16 -1.65 -13.20
N LEU A 60 -0.54 -2.93 -13.27
CA LEU A 60 0.34 -4.03 -12.90
C LEU A 60 1.00 -4.62 -14.15
N PRO A 61 2.25 -5.11 -14.04
CA PRO A 61 2.84 -5.93 -15.08
C PRO A 61 2.07 -7.25 -15.22
N SER A 62 2.06 -7.82 -16.43
CA SER A 62 1.50 -9.15 -16.66
C SER A 62 2.37 -10.23 -16.02
N THR A 63 1.75 -11.29 -15.50
CA THR A 63 2.47 -12.43 -14.94
C THR A 63 2.80 -13.45 -16.03
N PRO A 64 4.07 -13.84 -16.22
CA PRO A 64 4.43 -14.84 -17.24
C PRO A 64 3.92 -16.25 -16.90
N LYS A 65 3.68 -16.51 -15.61
CA LYS A 65 3.21 -17.80 -15.09
C LYS A 65 2.38 -17.54 -13.84
N THR A 66 1.20 -18.14 -13.80
CA THR A 66 0.32 -18.16 -12.64
C THR A 66 0.90 -19.04 -11.55
N CYS A 67 1.08 -18.46 -10.36
CA CYS A 67 1.67 -19.04 -9.17
C CYS A 67 0.69 -19.10 -7.99
N ILE A 68 -0.35 -18.26 -8.01
CA ILE A 68 -1.51 -18.30 -7.11
C ILE A 68 -2.82 -18.28 -7.89
N THR A 69 -3.84 -18.92 -7.33
CA THR A 69 -5.20 -19.07 -7.87
C THR A 69 -6.20 -18.26 -7.03
N GLU A 70 -7.48 -18.28 -7.40
CA GLU A 70 -8.57 -17.72 -6.57
C GLU A 70 -8.57 -18.33 -5.18
N ASN A 71 -8.47 -19.66 -5.11
CA ASN A 71 -8.48 -20.40 -3.85
C ASN A 71 -7.31 -20.07 -2.91
N ASP A 72 -6.17 -19.61 -3.45
CA ASP A 72 -5.02 -19.19 -2.63
C ASP A 72 -5.24 -17.82 -1.97
N PHE A 73 -6.18 -17.02 -2.49
CA PHE A 73 -6.48 -15.65 -2.06
C PHE A 73 -7.92 -15.47 -1.52
N ASP A 74 -8.77 -16.48 -1.66
CA ASP A 74 -10.23 -16.46 -1.44
C ASP A 74 -10.66 -16.22 0.02
N ILE A 75 -9.70 -16.23 0.94
CA ILE A 75 -9.96 -15.85 2.34
C ILE A 75 -10.22 -14.34 2.45
N LEU A 76 -9.89 -13.55 1.42
CA LEU A 76 -9.88 -12.09 1.46
C LEU A 76 -10.69 -11.48 0.33
N TYR A 77 -12.00 -11.44 0.57
CA TYR A 77 -13.01 -10.57 -0.05
C TYR A 77 -13.17 -10.70 -1.59
N ASN A 78 -14.38 -11.04 -2.04
CA ASN A 78 -14.75 -10.96 -3.46
C ASN A 78 -14.92 -9.49 -3.92
N THR A 79 -13.81 -8.79 -4.10
CA THR A 79 -13.75 -7.36 -4.43
C THR A 79 -12.81 -7.08 -5.59
N THR A 80 -12.95 -5.90 -6.22
CA THR A 80 -12.05 -5.52 -7.33
C THR A 80 -10.62 -5.29 -6.82
N ARG A 81 -10.45 -4.81 -5.58
CA ARG A 81 -9.14 -4.74 -4.93
C ARG A 81 -8.51 -6.11 -4.74
N ALA A 82 -9.26 -7.12 -4.27
CA ALA A 82 -8.71 -8.46 -4.10
C ALA A 82 -8.22 -9.07 -5.42
N SER A 83 -9.00 -8.92 -6.49
CA SER A 83 -8.58 -9.37 -7.83
C SER A 83 -7.32 -8.66 -8.32
N PHE A 84 -7.24 -7.34 -8.10
CA PHE A 84 -6.05 -6.54 -8.40
C PHE A 84 -4.83 -6.99 -7.59
N LEU A 85 -4.98 -7.15 -6.27
CA LEU A 85 -3.90 -7.58 -5.37
C LEU A 85 -3.43 -9.00 -5.67
N ARG A 86 -4.32 -9.91 -6.02
CA ARG A 86 -3.96 -11.26 -6.48
C ARG A 86 -3.04 -11.20 -7.69
N THR A 87 -3.34 -10.35 -8.67
CA THR A 87 -2.46 -10.16 -9.84
C THR A 87 -1.09 -9.61 -9.41
N ALA A 88 -1.06 -8.64 -8.50
CA ALA A 88 0.20 -8.09 -7.99
C ALA A 88 1.00 -9.17 -7.23
N LEU A 89 0.38 -9.87 -6.29
CA LEU A 89 1.05 -10.86 -5.45
C LEU A 89 1.52 -12.08 -6.26
N ASP A 90 0.75 -12.49 -7.27
CA ASP A 90 1.16 -13.50 -8.24
C ASP A 90 2.49 -13.11 -8.93
N TYR A 91 2.60 -11.84 -9.33
CA TYR A 91 3.83 -11.31 -9.93
C TYR A 91 5.01 -11.31 -8.96
N GLY A 92 4.82 -10.89 -7.71
CA GLY A 92 5.90 -10.90 -6.72
C GLY A 92 6.37 -12.30 -6.36
N ILE A 93 5.44 -13.24 -6.19
CA ILE A 93 5.71 -14.67 -5.95
C ILE A 93 6.48 -15.29 -7.12
N ASN A 94 6.08 -14.94 -8.34
CA ASN A 94 6.79 -15.34 -9.55
C ASN A 94 8.23 -14.80 -9.59
N SER A 95 8.37 -13.50 -9.38
CA SER A 95 9.67 -12.81 -9.38
C SER A 95 10.59 -13.31 -8.27
N ALA A 96 10.03 -13.72 -7.12
CA ALA A 96 10.77 -14.29 -6.00
C ALA A 96 11.20 -15.76 -6.22
N GLY A 97 10.76 -16.40 -7.32
CA GLY A 97 11.12 -17.78 -7.65
C GLY A 97 10.46 -18.84 -6.77
N ILE A 98 9.34 -18.53 -6.11
CA ILE A 98 8.72 -19.39 -5.10
C ILE A 98 7.40 -20.04 -5.52
N CYS A 99 7.03 -19.98 -6.81
CA CYS A 99 5.74 -20.51 -7.31
C CYS A 99 5.44 -21.96 -6.94
N LEU A 100 6.47 -22.81 -6.91
CA LEU A 100 6.35 -24.25 -6.64
C LEU A 100 6.53 -24.60 -5.15
N ASN A 101 6.82 -23.63 -4.30
CA ASN A 101 7.05 -23.84 -2.87
C ASN A 101 5.84 -23.31 -2.08
N CYS A 102 4.93 -24.20 -1.73
CA CYS A 102 3.68 -23.85 -1.03
C CYS A 102 3.93 -23.14 0.31
N GLN A 103 4.92 -23.58 1.09
CA GLN A 103 5.25 -22.95 2.37
C GLN A 103 5.77 -21.52 2.18
N ALA A 104 6.65 -21.31 1.20
CA ALA A 104 7.17 -19.98 0.88
C ALA A 104 6.07 -19.04 0.38
N LYS A 105 5.14 -19.53 -0.47
CA LYS A 105 3.98 -18.75 -0.91
C LYS A 105 3.10 -18.33 0.26
N ALA A 106 2.74 -19.27 1.13
CA ALA A 106 1.93 -18.99 2.31
C ALA A 106 2.60 -17.96 3.23
N ALA A 107 3.90 -18.09 3.47
CA ALA A 107 4.67 -17.13 4.28
C ALA A 107 4.74 -15.74 3.64
N PHE A 108 5.00 -15.66 2.33
CA PHE A 108 5.01 -14.38 1.59
C PHE A 108 3.66 -13.66 1.69
N LEU A 109 2.56 -14.39 1.48
CA LEU A 109 1.20 -13.87 1.59
C LEU A 109 0.85 -13.47 3.02
N ALA A 110 1.26 -14.26 4.01
CA ALA A 110 1.02 -13.97 5.43
C ALA A 110 1.75 -12.69 5.87
N ILE A 111 3.02 -12.50 5.50
CA ILE A 111 3.77 -11.26 5.76
C ILE A 111 3.05 -10.08 5.10
N ALA A 112 2.68 -10.23 3.83
CA ALA A 112 1.97 -9.19 3.09
C ALA A 112 0.67 -8.79 3.78
N ALA A 113 -0.15 -9.76 4.20
CA ALA A 113 -1.39 -9.52 4.92
C ALA A 113 -1.13 -8.81 6.27
N THR A 114 -0.20 -9.31 7.09
CA THR A 114 0.09 -8.72 8.41
C THR A 114 0.55 -7.27 8.28
N MET A 115 1.48 -6.98 7.37
CA MET A 115 2.04 -5.62 7.22
C MET A 115 1.06 -4.62 6.62
N THR A 116 0.04 -5.09 5.92
CA THR A 116 -0.97 -4.24 5.25
C THR A 116 -2.32 -4.21 5.97
N GLN A 117 -2.38 -4.71 7.20
CA GLN A 117 -3.65 -4.86 7.95
C GLN A 117 -4.69 -5.63 7.12
N ASN A 118 -4.30 -6.81 6.68
CA ASN A 118 -5.08 -7.67 5.82
C ASN A 118 -5.45 -6.99 4.48
N PHE A 119 -4.45 -6.33 3.87
CA PHE A 119 -4.54 -5.58 2.62
C PHE A 119 -5.46 -4.35 2.62
N GLN A 120 -5.82 -3.84 3.80
CA GLN A 120 -6.63 -2.63 3.91
C GLN A 120 -5.83 -1.33 3.81
N THR A 121 -4.50 -1.40 4.01
CA THR A 121 -3.61 -0.22 3.96
C THR A 121 -2.26 -0.58 3.33
N ASP A 122 -1.72 0.28 2.45
CA ASP A 122 -0.40 0.06 1.85
C ASP A 122 0.71 0.90 2.53
N GLU A 123 0.32 1.77 3.47
CA GLU A 123 1.20 2.42 4.44
C GLU A 123 0.58 2.48 5.83
N ALA A 124 1.40 2.63 6.86
CA ALA A 124 0.92 2.81 8.22
C ALA A 124 0.08 4.10 8.35
N THR A 125 -1.07 3.95 8.99
CA THR A 125 -1.99 5.03 9.33
C THR A 125 -1.77 5.46 10.78
N GLY A 126 -1.75 6.76 11.04
CA GLY A 126 -1.58 7.33 12.37
C GLY A 126 -1.36 8.84 12.29
N SER A 127 -1.37 9.51 13.44
CA SER A 127 -1.00 10.93 13.53
C SER A 127 0.52 11.09 13.59
N ASP A 128 1.02 12.27 13.23
CA ASP A 128 2.45 12.57 13.35
C ASP A 128 2.95 12.41 14.80
N ALA A 129 2.10 12.72 15.79
CA ALA A 129 2.43 12.50 17.20
C ALA A 129 2.60 11.02 17.56
N GLN A 130 1.79 10.12 16.96
CA GLN A 130 1.95 8.68 17.14
C GLN A 130 3.25 8.19 16.47
N PHE A 131 3.56 8.71 15.28
CA PHE A 131 4.78 8.34 14.57
C PHE A 131 6.06 8.90 15.20
N ALA A 132 5.98 10.02 15.94
CA ALA A 132 7.13 10.59 16.64
C ALA A 132 7.77 9.61 17.65
N ALA A 133 7.03 8.59 18.11
CA ALA A 133 7.56 7.50 18.93
C ALA A 133 8.68 6.68 18.25
N ASP A 134 8.84 6.83 16.93
CA ASP A 134 9.87 6.19 16.12
C ASP A 134 10.97 7.15 15.66
N ASP A 135 10.93 8.44 15.98
CA ASP A 135 11.90 9.44 15.48
C ASP A 135 13.37 9.11 15.81
N ASN A 136 13.60 8.25 16.80
CA ASN A 136 14.92 7.77 17.22
C ASN A 136 15.04 6.23 17.21
N LYS A 137 14.20 5.54 16.43
CA LYS A 137 14.20 4.06 16.28
C LYS A 137 14.44 3.66 14.83
N TYR A 138 14.84 2.42 14.60
CA TYR A 138 15.01 1.86 13.24
C TYR A 138 15.95 2.69 12.36
N GLY A 139 16.94 3.33 12.99
CA GLY A 139 17.92 4.20 12.32
C GLY A 139 17.42 5.60 11.97
N ASN A 140 16.23 5.98 12.43
CA ASN A 140 15.80 7.37 12.48
C ASN A 140 16.65 8.16 13.48
N SER A 141 16.89 9.44 13.20
CA SER A 141 17.81 10.25 13.99
C SER A 141 17.37 11.70 14.21
N GLN A 142 16.17 12.07 13.74
CA GLN A 142 15.67 13.44 13.85
C GLN A 142 14.15 13.44 13.97
N ALA A 143 13.63 14.52 14.55
CA ALA A 143 12.19 14.72 14.67
C ALA A 143 11.50 14.66 13.29
N GLY A 144 10.37 13.95 13.23
CA GLY A 144 9.60 13.73 12.00
C GLY A 144 10.06 12.56 11.14
N ASP A 145 11.18 11.90 11.45
CA ASP A 145 11.62 10.71 10.72
C ASP A 145 10.67 9.53 10.87
N GLY A 146 10.06 9.35 12.04
CA GLY A 146 9.06 8.30 12.26
C GLY A 146 7.86 8.47 11.34
N SER A 147 7.44 9.71 11.12
CA SER A 147 6.37 10.05 10.18
C SER A 147 6.85 9.89 8.72
N ARG A 148 8.02 10.43 8.36
CA ARG A 148 8.54 10.37 7.00
C ARG A 148 8.83 8.93 6.54
N PHE A 149 9.51 8.15 7.36
CA PHE A 149 9.92 6.76 7.10
C PHE A 149 9.05 5.74 7.84
N ARG A 150 7.76 6.03 7.97
CA ARG A 150 6.76 5.08 8.48
C ARG A 150 6.71 3.81 7.64
N ARG A 151 6.09 2.76 8.19
CA ARG A 151 5.95 1.46 7.53
C ARG A 151 5.21 1.57 6.18
N ARG A 152 5.77 1.01 5.11
CA ARG A 152 5.14 0.96 3.77
C ARG A 152 5.32 -0.36 3.03
N GLY A 153 4.38 -0.67 2.16
CA GLY A 153 4.40 -1.82 1.24
C GLY A 153 4.18 -3.17 1.93
N PHE A 154 4.12 -4.24 1.14
CA PHE A 154 3.77 -5.59 1.59
C PHE A 154 4.74 -6.15 2.65
N PHE A 155 6.01 -5.79 2.61
CA PHE A 155 7.01 -6.29 3.57
C PHE A 155 7.36 -5.27 4.66
N GLY A 156 6.58 -4.20 4.77
CA GLY A 156 6.61 -3.28 5.90
C GLY A 156 7.92 -2.53 6.08
N LEU A 157 8.47 -1.93 5.02
CA LEU A 157 9.69 -1.13 5.10
C LEU A 157 9.51 0.03 6.08
N ARG A 158 10.32 0.12 7.13
CA ARG A 158 10.19 1.12 8.20
C ARG A 158 11.57 1.61 8.65
N GLY A 159 11.66 2.91 8.89
CA GLY A 159 12.87 3.56 9.43
C GLY A 159 13.88 3.94 8.34
N ARG A 160 14.56 5.06 8.56
CA ARG A 160 15.50 5.69 7.63
C ARG A 160 16.56 4.71 7.13
N THR A 161 17.13 3.86 7.99
CA THR A 161 18.15 2.91 7.56
C THR A 161 17.63 1.92 6.51
N MET A 162 16.40 1.42 6.65
CA MET A 162 15.82 0.52 5.66
C MET A 162 15.57 1.24 4.34
N TYR A 163 15.06 2.47 4.40
CA TYR A 163 14.88 3.31 3.24
C TYR A 163 16.22 3.64 2.52
N GLN A 164 17.31 3.83 3.26
CA GLN A 164 18.66 4.04 2.69
C GLN A 164 19.19 2.78 2.01
N ARG A 165 19.04 1.61 2.65
CA ARG A 165 19.44 0.33 2.06
C ARG A 165 18.66 0.03 0.79
N LEU A 166 17.34 0.27 0.82
CA LEU A 166 16.51 0.13 -0.37
C LEU A 166 16.97 1.06 -1.49
N GLN A 167 17.14 2.35 -1.21
CA GLN A 167 17.64 3.31 -2.20
C GLN A 167 18.97 2.89 -2.82
N THR A 168 19.88 2.34 -2.01
CA THR A 168 21.20 1.88 -2.47
C THR A 168 21.06 0.67 -3.39
N ALA A 169 20.19 -0.28 -3.05
CA ALA A 169 19.99 -1.50 -3.83
C ALA A 169 19.06 -1.32 -5.04
N MET A 170 18.15 -0.35 -4.99
CA MET A 170 17.08 -0.11 -5.97
C MET A 170 16.91 1.42 -6.16
N PRO A 171 17.89 2.08 -6.81
CA PRO A 171 17.95 3.54 -6.88
C PRO A 171 16.76 4.18 -7.62
N GLN A 172 16.08 3.42 -8.49
CA GLN A 172 14.94 3.88 -9.27
C GLN A 172 13.71 4.28 -8.43
N TYR A 173 13.63 3.88 -7.16
CA TYR A 173 12.47 4.20 -6.31
C TYR A 173 12.60 5.50 -5.54
N GLU A 174 13.79 6.11 -5.49
CA GLU A 174 13.98 7.40 -4.82
C GLU A 174 13.41 7.45 -3.38
N SER A 175 13.46 6.34 -2.65
CA SER A 175 12.78 6.13 -1.37
C SER A 175 13.18 7.13 -0.27
N LEU A 176 14.33 7.78 -0.36
CA LEU A 176 14.72 8.82 0.61
C LEU A 176 14.05 10.17 0.38
N THR A 177 13.93 10.59 -0.88
CA THR A 177 13.28 11.85 -1.28
C THR A 177 11.77 11.67 -1.35
N ASN A 178 11.31 10.54 -1.88
CA ASN A 178 9.93 10.19 -2.19
C ASN A 178 9.48 8.91 -1.44
N PRO A 179 9.41 8.90 -0.09
CA PRO A 179 9.22 7.67 0.67
C PRO A 179 7.90 6.92 0.40
N GLU A 180 6.86 7.60 -0.06
CA GLU A 180 5.58 6.97 -0.46
C GLU A 180 5.73 6.11 -1.73
N SER A 181 6.80 6.28 -2.51
CA SER A 181 7.06 5.44 -3.70
C SER A 181 7.15 3.96 -3.33
N VAL A 182 7.56 3.67 -2.09
CA VAL A 182 7.66 2.32 -1.52
C VAL A 182 6.28 1.69 -1.27
N ALA A 183 5.25 2.50 -1.02
CA ALA A 183 3.88 2.01 -0.87
C ALA A 183 3.23 1.73 -2.22
N LEU A 184 3.65 2.41 -3.30
CA LEU A 184 3.05 2.21 -4.62
C LEU A 184 3.08 0.73 -5.01
N ILE A 185 1.93 0.10 -5.21
CA ILE A 185 1.83 -1.37 -5.35
C ILE A 185 2.80 -1.95 -6.38
N PRO A 186 2.99 -1.37 -7.59
CA PRO A 186 3.99 -1.87 -8.54
C PRO A 186 5.44 -1.89 -8.00
N ASN A 187 5.78 -0.93 -7.14
CA ASN A 187 7.09 -0.87 -6.48
C ASN A 187 7.10 -1.81 -5.26
N ALA A 188 6.07 -1.75 -4.42
CA ALA A 188 5.96 -2.53 -3.19
C ALA A 188 6.11 -4.04 -3.45
N ILE A 189 5.55 -4.52 -4.57
CA ILE A 189 5.66 -5.94 -4.93
C ILE A 189 7.07 -6.34 -5.37
N MET A 190 7.74 -5.48 -6.14
CA MET A 190 9.13 -5.71 -6.55
C MET A 190 10.08 -5.66 -5.37
N ILE A 191 9.85 -4.72 -4.46
CA ILE A 191 10.59 -4.59 -3.21
C ILE A 191 10.40 -5.84 -2.35
N ALA A 192 9.16 -6.30 -2.17
CA ALA A 192 8.86 -7.52 -1.43
C ALA A 192 9.56 -8.76 -2.02
N SER A 193 9.52 -8.92 -3.35
CA SER A 193 10.22 -9.99 -4.05
C SER A 193 11.74 -9.92 -3.85
N LYS A 194 12.31 -8.72 -3.90
CA LYS A 194 13.74 -8.51 -3.69
C LYS A 194 14.17 -8.76 -2.25
N LEU A 195 13.37 -8.35 -1.26
CA LEU A 195 13.59 -8.64 0.15
C LEU A 195 13.52 -10.14 0.43
N TRP A 196 12.57 -10.84 -0.18
CA TRP A 196 12.47 -12.29 -0.04
C TRP A 196 13.74 -13.03 -0.52
N THR A 197 14.29 -12.59 -1.65
CA THR A 197 15.43 -13.26 -2.30
C THR A 197 16.80 -12.78 -1.83
N ASN A 198 16.87 -11.67 -1.06
CA ASN A 198 18.13 -11.09 -0.62
C ASN A 198 18.22 -10.95 0.92
N PRO A 199 18.89 -11.89 1.60
CA PRO A 199 19.06 -11.84 3.05
C PRO A 199 19.85 -10.61 3.54
N ASP A 200 20.68 -9.99 2.69
CA ASP A 200 21.48 -8.82 3.08
C ASP A 200 20.61 -7.56 3.24
N LEU A 201 19.50 -7.48 2.51
CA LEU A 201 18.49 -6.44 2.74
C LEU A 201 17.67 -6.71 4.01
N ASN A 202 17.62 -7.97 4.46
CA ASN A 202 16.93 -8.39 5.69
C ASN A 202 17.81 -8.30 6.95
N SER A 203 19.12 -8.05 6.80
CA SER A 203 20.11 -7.98 7.90
C SER A 203 19.91 -6.82 8.89
N GLY A 204 18.83 -6.04 8.73
CA GLY A 204 18.44 -4.96 9.62
C GLY A 204 17.01 -5.15 10.10
N MET A 205 16.79 -6.18 10.91
CA MET A 205 15.60 -6.32 11.75
C MET A 205 14.27 -6.10 10.99
N CYS A 206 14.03 -6.90 9.94
CA CYS A 206 12.66 -7.29 9.66
C CYS A 206 12.18 -8.07 10.88
N LEU A 207 11.40 -7.42 11.75
CA LEU A 207 10.50 -8.15 12.63
C LEU A 207 9.45 -8.81 11.71
N ILE A 208 9.79 -9.99 11.17
CA ILE A 208 8.80 -10.95 10.68
C ILE A 208 8.12 -11.46 11.96
N VAL A 209 7.12 -10.71 12.42
CA VAL A 209 6.15 -11.16 13.43
C VAL A 209 4.78 -10.73 12.95
#